data_AF-A0A1V6UT47-F1
#
_entry.id   AF-A0A1V6UT47-F1
#
_cell.length_a   1.000
_cell.length_b   1.000
_cell.length_c   1.000
_cell.angle_alpha   90.00
_cell.angle_beta   90.00
_cell.angle_gamma   90.00
#
_symmetry.space_group_name_H-M   'P 1'
#
loop_
_entity.id
_entity.type
_entity.pdbx_description
1 polymer ?
#
loop_
_entity_poly.entity_id
_entity_poly.type
_entity_poly.pdbx_seq_one_letter_code
_entity_poly.pdbx_strand_id
1 'polypeptide(L)'
;MGRNAQTLLAVLGALQVLLFAVTALRADMSLIFWVLGLGVWMVGMPWHILSLDLTDRHSGSRIFKSNIKLGLYLTGVSLLELFAVRVFDISLATMNMELR
;
A
#
# COMPACT_ATOMS: atom_id res chain seq x y z
N MET A 1 -22.06 -3.14 -20.30
CA MET A 1 -20.58 -3.18 -20.31
C MET A 1 -19.96 -2.73 -18.98
N GLY A 2 -20.50 -1.74 -18.28
CA GLY A 2 -19.90 -1.22 -17.04
C GLY A 2 -19.75 -2.21 -15.87
N ARG A 3 -20.77 -3.05 -15.61
CA ARG A 3 -20.78 -3.99 -14.49
C ARG A 3 -19.65 -5.03 -14.56
N ASN A 4 -19.29 -5.48 -15.76
CA ASN A 4 -18.16 -6.40 -15.98
C ASN A 4 -16.82 -5.72 -15.72
N ALA A 5 -16.68 -4.43 -16.03
CA ALA A 5 -15.48 -3.65 -15.77
C ALA A 5 -15.27 -3.44 -14.25
N GLN A 6 -16.34 -3.14 -13.50
CA GLN A 6 -16.26 -3.04 -12.04
C GLN A 6 -15.86 -4.37 -11.39
N THR A 7 -16.44 -5.50 -11.84
CA THR A 7 -16.05 -6.83 -11.34
C THR A 7 -14.59 -7.14 -11.64
N LEU A 8 -14.11 -6.85 -12.87
CA LEU A 8 -12.71 -7.05 -13.22
C LEU A 8 -11.78 -6.19 -12.35
N LEU A 9 -12.12 -4.92 -12.13
CA LEU A 9 -11.35 -4.01 -11.28
C LEU A 9 -11.33 -4.47 -9.82
N ALA A 10 -12.44 -5.01 -9.31
CA ALA A 10 -12.50 -5.58 -7.97
C ALA A 10 -11.59 -6.81 -7.83
N VAL A 11 -11.60 -7.71 -8.83
CA VAL A 11 -10.71 -8.88 -8.84
C VAL A 11 -9.25 -8.45 -8.92
N LEU A 12 -8.91 -7.50 -9.79
CA LEU A 12 -7.55 -6.98 -9.91
C LEU A 12 -7.09 -6.26 -8.63
N GLY A 13 -7.97 -5.48 -8.00
CA GLY A 13 -7.70 -4.83 -6.72
C GLY A 13 -7.44 -5.83 -5.59
N ALA A 14 -8.24 -6.91 -5.52
CA ALA A 14 -8.04 -7.98 -4.55
C ALA A 14 -6.72 -8.72 -4.79
N LEU A 15 -6.40 -9.05 -6.04
CA LEU A 15 -5.13 -9.68 -6.42
C LEU A 15 -3.95 -8.78 -6.05
N GLN A 16 -4.06 -7.47 -6.27
CA GLN A 16 -3.02 -6.51 -5.92
C GLN A 16 -2.77 -6.46 -4.40
N VAL A 17 -3.83 -6.41 -3.58
CA VAL A 17 -3.71 -6.45 -2.12
C VAL A 17 -3.04 -7.75 -1.68
N LEU A 18 -3.40 -8.89 -2.28
CA LEU A 18 -2.78 -10.18 -1.99
C LEU A 18 -1.28 -10.17 -2.31
N LEU A 19 -0.89 -9.64 -3.46
CA LEU A 19 0.52 -9.53 -3.85
C LEU A 19 1.31 -8.63 -2.90
N PHE A 20 0.73 -7.51 -2.45
CA PHE A 20 1.36 -6.64 -1.46
C PHE A 20 1.47 -7.31 -0.10
N ALA A 21 0.46 -8.05 0.35
CA ALA A 21 0.51 -8.81 1.60
C ALA A 21 1.62 -9.87 1.55
N VAL A 22 1.72 -10.64 0.46
CA VAL A 22 2.78 -11.64 0.29
C VAL A 22 4.16 -10.98 0.28
N THR A 23 4.30 -9.83 -0.38
CA THR A 23 5.57 -9.08 -0.40
C THR A 23 5.94 -8.58 0.99
N ALA A 24 4.97 -8.04 1.74
CA ALA A 24 5.19 -7.55 3.10
C ALA A 24 5.61 -8.68 4.06
N LEU A 25 4.97 -9.85 3.95
CA LEU A 25 5.34 -11.05 4.72
C LEU A 25 6.76 -11.51 4.37
N ARG A 26 7.13 -11.56 3.09
CA ARG A 26 8.46 -12.01 2.67
C ARG A 26 9.58 -11.06 3.03
N ALA A 27 9.28 -9.79 3.22
CA ALA A 27 10.25 -8.78 3.61
C ALA A 27 10.23 -8.50 5.13
N ASP A 28 9.50 -9.30 5.91
CA ASP A 28 9.35 -9.16 7.36
C ASP A 28 8.99 -7.73 7.78
N MET A 29 8.12 -7.09 6.99
CA MET A 29 7.74 -5.69 7.20
C MET A 29 7.06 -5.51 8.56
N SER A 30 7.39 -4.43 9.26
CA SER A 30 6.86 -4.15 10.59
C SER A 30 5.36 -3.86 10.58
N LEU A 31 4.78 -3.88 11.78
CA LEU A 31 3.37 -3.56 11.99
C LEU A 31 3.01 -2.13 11.50
N ILE A 32 3.97 -1.20 11.45
CA ILE A 32 3.79 0.15 10.92
C ILE A 32 3.43 0.06 9.43
N PHE A 33 4.18 -0.72 8.64
CA PHE A 33 3.90 -0.92 7.22
C PHE A 33 2.55 -1.63 7.00
N TRP A 34 2.21 -2.61 7.84
CA TRP A 34 0.92 -3.32 7.73
C TRP A 34 -0.27 -2.38 7.93
N VAL A 35 -0.20 -1.49 8.93
CA VAL A 35 -1.32 -0.58 9.25
C VAL A 35 -1.32 0.62 8.31
N LEU A 36 -0.21 1.35 8.21
CA LEU A 36 -0.13 2.58 7.44
C LEU A 36 0.00 2.32 5.93
N GLY A 37 0.66 1.27 5.51
CA GLY A 37 0.79 0.92 4.09
C GLY A 37 -0.39 0.11 3.59
N LEU A 38 -0.41 -1.18 3.96
CA LEU A 38 -1.38 -2.13 3.43
C LEU A 38 -2.81 -1.85 3.91
N GLY A 39 -3.00 -1.48 5.17
CA GLY A 39 -4.31 -1.15 5.73
C GLY A 39 -4.98 0.03 5.03
N VAL A 40 -4.24 1.13 4.84
CA VAL A 40 -4.73 2.29 4.06
C VAL A 40 -5.03 1.89 2.62
N TRP A 41 -4.20 1.01 2.03
CA TRP A 41 -4.44 0.50 0.68
C TRP A 41 -5.75 -0.29 0.57
N MET A 42 -5.99 -1.18 1.53
CA MET A 42 -7.18 -2.03 1.59
C MET A 42 -8.48 -1.26 1.71
N VAL A 43 -8.46 -0.06 2.31
CA VAL A 43 -9.64 0.82 2.39
C VAL A 43 -9.75 1.70 1.15
N GLY A 44 -8.64 2.25 0.65
CA GLY A 44 -8.62 3.16 -0.49
C GLY A 44 -9.05 2.50 -1.80
N MET A 45 -8.63 1.25 -2.06
CA MET A 45 -8.94 0.55 -3.31
C MET A 45 -10.45 0.30 -3.50
N PRO A 46 -11.16 -0.31 -2.52
CA PRO A 46 -12.62 -0.47 -2.61
C PRO A 46 -13.35 0.86 -2.76
N TRP A 47 -12.94 1.90 -2.03
CA TRP A 47 -13.53 3.23 -2.14
C TRP A 47 -13.39 3.80 -3.56
N HIS A 48 -12.23 3.64 -4.18
CA HIS A 48 -11.96 4.05 -5.56
C HIS A 48 -12.80 3.29 -6.59
N ILE A 49 -13.02 1.99 -6.38
CA ILE A 49 -13.85 1.19 -7.28
C ILE A 49 -15.34 1.55 -7.14
N LEU A 50 -15.81 1.77 -5.91
CA LEU A 50 -17.20 2.16 -5.63
C LEU A 50 -17.53 3.56 -6.13
N SER A 51 -16.56 4.48 -6.11
CA SER A 51 -16.71 5.85 -6.63
C SER A 51 -16.52 5.95 -8.15
N LEU A 52 -16.24 4.84 -8.83
CA LEU A 52 -16.14 4.78 -10.28
C LEU A 52 -17.53 4.89 -10.91
N ASP A 53 -17.79 6.03 -11.52
CA ASP A 53 -18.97 6.27 -12.35
C ASP A 53 -18.61 6.00 -13.81
N LEU A 54 -19.23 4.98 -14.39
CA LEU A 54 -18.96 4.52 -15.76
C LEU A 54 -19.68 5.35 -16.81
N THR A 55 -20.56 6.24 -16.38
CA THR A 55 -21.32 7.18 -17.20
C THR A 55 -20.57 8.50 -17.37
N ASP A 56 -19.66 8.83 -16.44
CA ASP A 56 -18.76 9.99 -16.53
C ASP A 56 -17.36 9.58 -17.01
N ARG A 57 -16.97 10.01 -18.21
CA ARG A 57 -15.62 9.76 -18.77
C ARG A 57 -14.49 10.31 -17.89
N HIS A 58 -14.76 11.33 -17.07
CA HIS A 58 -13.76 11.94 -16.19
C HIS A 58 -13.59 11.19 -14.87
N SER A 59 -14.55 10.33 -14.50
CA SER A 59 -14.48 9.53 -13.28
C SER A 59 -13.29 8.57 -13.31
N GLY A 60 -13.09 7.83 -14.41
CA GLY A 60 -11.94 6.93 -14.56
C GLY A 60 -10.58 7.63 -14.41
N SER A 61 -10.41 8.82 -14.99
CA SER A 61 -9.18 9.61 -14.85
C SER A 61 -8.94 10.06 -13.40
N ARG A 62 -10.00 10.41 -12.67
CA ARG A 62 -9.94 10.79 -11.26
C ARG A 62 -9.51 9.61 -10.40
N ILE A 63 -10.12 8.44 -10.61
CA ILE A 63 -9.76 7.20 -9.91
C ILE A 63 -8.32 6.78 -10.19
N PHE A 64 -7.88 6.91 -11.44
CA PHE A 64 -6.49 6.64 -11.82
C PHE A 64 -5.51 7.57 -11.09
N LYS A 65 -5.78 8.88 -11.06
CA LYS A 65 -4.96 9.84 -10.30
C LYS A 65 -4.94 9.54 -8.80
N SER A 66 -6.08 9.18 -8.21
CA SER A 66 -6.13 8.80 -6.80
C SER A 66 -5.35 7.51 -6.51
N ASN A 67 -5.37 6.52 -7.40
CA ASN A 67 -4.53 5.32 -7.28
C ASN A 67 -3.03 5.64 -7.38
N ILE A 68 -2.60 6.56 -8.25
CA ILE A 68 -1.20 7.02 -8.28
C ILE A 68 -0.80 7.66 -6.95
N LYS A 69 -1.66 8.53 -6.38
CA LYS A 69 -1.39 9.15 -5.08
C LYS A 69 -1.27 8.11 -3.97
N LEU A 70 -2.12 7.08 -3.99
CA LEU A 70 -2.08 5.97 -3.04
C LEU A 70 -0.77 5.16 -3.20
N GLY A 71 -0.34 4.93 -4.45
CA GLY A 71 0.96 4.37 -4.80
C GLY A 71 2.14 5.16 -4.21
N LEU A 72 2.17 6.47 -4.44
CA LEU A 72 3.20 7.35 -3.89
C LEU A 72 3.20 7.37 -2.36
N TYR A 73 2.02 7.35 -1.75
CA TYR A 73 1.88 7.25 -0.31
C TYR A 73 2.48 5.96 0.24
N LEU A 74 2.17 4.80 -0.37
CA LEU A 74 2.76 3.52 0.01
C LEU A 74 4.27 3.53 -0.13
N THR A 75 4.81 4.11 -1.20
CA THR A 75 6.26 4.30 -1.36
C THR A 75 6.86 5.12 -0.21
N GLY A 76 6.20 6.19 0.20
CA GLY A 76 6.62 6.99 1.36
C GLY A 76 6.64 6.17 2.66
N VAL A 77 5.60 5.38 2.90
CA VAL A 77 5.55 4.45 4.05
C VAL A 77 6.67 3.42 3.98
N SER A 78 6.95 2.84 2.80
CA SER A 78 8.07 1.90 2.62
C SER A 78 9.43 2.54 2.91
N LEU A 79 9.63 3.80 2.53
CA LEU A 79 10.88 4.52 2.83
C LEU A 79 11.01 4.82 4.33
N LEU A 80 9.91 5.18 5.00
CA LEU A 80 9.89 5.38 6.45
C LEU A 80 10.18 4.07 7.20
N GLU A 81 9.58 2.97 6.76
CA GLU A 81 9.84 1.63 7.27
C GLU A 81 11.33 1.28 7.14
N LEU A 82 11.90 1.44 5.94
CA LEU A 82 13.31 1.18 5.69
C LEU A 82 14.22 2.04 6.56
N PHE A 83 13.89 3.33 6.72
CA PHE A 83 14.65 4.24 7.56
C PHE A 83 14.57 3.84 9.04
N ALA A 84 13.38 3.54 9.54
CA ALA A 84 13.18 3.12 10.92
C ALA A 84 13.97 1.85 11.22
N VAL A 85 13.81 0.79 10.41
CA VAL A 85 14.54 -0.48 10.58
C VAL A 85 16.05 -0.24 10.59
N ARG A 86 16.58 0.51 9.61
CA ARG A 86 18.02 0.78 9.52
C ARG A 86 18.56 1.57 10.70
N VAL A 87 17.85 2.60 11.16
CA VAL A 87 18.30 3.44 12.28
C VAL A 87 18.23 2.65 13.59
N PHE A 88 17.16 1.90 13.83
CA PHE A 88 17.01 1.12 15.06
C PHE A 88 18.04 -0.02 15.15
N ASP A 89 18.29 -0.75 14.04
CA ASP A 89 19.28 -1.82 14.02
C ASP A 89 20.70 -1.29 14.33
N ILE A 90 21.09 -0.16 13.73
CA ILE A 90 22.40 0.46 13.97
C ILE A 90 22.52 0.93 15.43
N SER A 91 21.45 1.52 15.98
CA SER A 91 21.45 2.01 17.35
C SER A 91 21.59 0.86 18.36
N LEU A 92 20.88 -0.26 18.14
CA LEU A 92 20.94 -1.44 18.99
C LEU A 92 22.32 -2.14 18.92
N ALA A 93 22.90 -2.23 17.71
CA ALA A 93 24.23 -2.79 17.52
C ALA A 93 25.30 -1.96 18.23
N THR A 94 25.19 -0.63 18.19
CA THR A 94 26.12 0.28 18.87
C THR A 94 26.05 0.12 20.39
N MET A 95 24.84 0.06 20.97
CA MET A 95 24.66 -0.17 22.42
C MET A 95 25.26 -1.50 22.90
N ASN A 96 25.12 -2.59 22.14
CA ASN A 96 25.68 -3.89 22.50
C ASN A 96 27.22 -3.92 22.48
N MET A 97 27.86 -3.03 21.70
CA MET A 97 29.32 -2.89 21.68
C MET A 97 29.83 -2.10 22.89
N GLU A 98 29.08 -1.11 23.40
CA GLU A 98 29.50 -0.35 24.59
C GLU A 98 29.32 -1.12 25.91
N LEU A 99 28.49 -2.17 25.92
CA LEU A 99 28.24 -3.01 27.09
C LEU A 99 29.19 -4.22 27.22
N ARG A 100 30.13 -4.40 26.28
CA ARG A 100 31.16 -5.45 26.29
C ARG A 100 32.53 -4.89 26.62
#